data_AF-A0A0D8BKY0-F1
#
_entry.id   AF-A0A0D8BKY0-F1
#
_cell.length_a   1.000
_cell.length_b   1.000
_cell.length_c   1.000
_cell.angle_alpha   90.00
_cell.angle_beta   90.00
_cell.angle_gamma   90.00
#
_symmetry.space_group_name_H-M   'P 1'
#
loop_
_entity.id
_entity.type
_entity.pdbx_description
1 polymer ?
#
loop_
_entity_poly.entity_id
_entity_poly.type
_entity_poly.pdbx_seq_one_letter_code
_entity_poly.pdbx_strand_id
1 'polypeptide(L)'
;MTIFDGARTTAAGAVARTRRDIMTALDRVAAAGAGAWDGRAAQQWAGRVRHLTAEATALLDRCLLVCEQASSGPAGPSTAPGAPPRAIG
;
A
#
# COMPACT_ATOMS: atom_id res chain seq x y z
N MET A 1 -10.19 10.01 -23.32
CA MET A 1 -10.12 10.65 -21.99
C MET A 1 -9.33 9.72 -21.07
N THR A 2 -8.09 10.10 -20.72
CA THR A 2 -7.00 9.27 -20.16
C THR A 2 -6.79 9.50 -18.64
N ILE A 3 -7.88 9.66 -17.89
CA ILE A 3 -7.83 10.09 -16.48
C ILE A 3 -7.45 8.95 -15.53
N PHE A 4 -7.58 7.70 -15.98
CA PHE A 4 -7.47 6.54 -15.11
C PHE A 4 -6.04 6.22 -14.65
N ASP A 5 -5.02 6.61 -15.41
CA ASP A 5 -3.62 6.29 -15.06
C ASP A 5 -3.07 7.19 -13.94
N GLY A 6 -3.38 8.49 -13.99
CA GLY A 6 -2.96 9.44 -12.96
C GLY A 6 -3.57 9.14 -11.58
N ALA A 7 -4.85 8.76 -11.54
CA ALA A 7 -5.51 8.33 -10.31
C ALA A 7 -4.84 7.08 -9.70
N ARG A 8 -4.35 6.18 -10.55
CA ARG A 8 -3.71 4.94 -10.13
C ARG A 8 -2.30 5.15 -9.58
N THR A 9 -1.51 6.03 -10.20
CA THR A 9 -0.22 6.46 -9.66
C THR A 9 -0.38 7.20 -8.34
N THR A 10 -1.48 7.95 -8.17
CA THR A 10 -1.77 8.64 -6.90
C THR A 10 -2.11 7.68 -5.76
N ALA A 11 -2.77 6.55 -6.04
CA ALA A 11 -3.13 5.56 -5.03
C ALA A 11 -1.90 4.81 -4.49
N ALA A 12 -1.06 4.26 -5.37
CA ALA A 12 0.19 3.60 -4.95
C ALA A 12 1.13 4.58 -4.23
N GLY A 13 1.23 5.82 -4.74
CA GLY A 13 1.98 6.88 -4.08
C GLY A 13 1.42 7.28 -2.70
N ALA A 14 0.09 7.27 -2.53
CA ALA A 14 -0.55 7.49 -1.24
C ALA A 14 -0.25 6.36 -0.26
N VAL A 15 -0.35 5.09 -0.68
CA VAL A 15 -0.02 3.93 0.17
C VAL A 15 1.46 3.97 0.59
N ALA A 16 2.38 4.33 -0.31
CA ALA A 16 3.79 4.47 0.01
C ALA A 16 4.09 5.62 1.00
N ARG A 17 3.35 6.72 0.94
CA ARG A 17 3.42 7.80 1.94
C ARG A 17 2.88 7.33 3.29
N THR A 18 1.68 6.75 3.29
CA THR A 18 1.06 6.17 4.49
C THR A 18 1.98 5.15 5.17
N ARG A 19 2.68 4.32 4.39
CA ARG A 19 3.69 3.40 4.93
C ARG A 19 4.79 4.13 5.69
N ARG A 20 5.39 5.17 5.11
CA ARG A 20 6.43 5.96 5.78
C ARG A 20 5.92 6.62 7.07
N ASP A 21 4.70 7.18 7.02
CA ASP A 21 4.12 7.85 8.17
C ASP A 21 3.83 6.87 9.32
N ILE A 22 3.28 5.69 9.02
CA ILE A 22 3.01 4.64 10.01
C ILE A 22 4.32 4.11 10.60
N MET A 23 5.35 3.83 9.79
CA MET A 23 6.64 3.37 10.31
C MET A 23 7.29 4.42 11.21
N THR A 24 7.24 5.69 10.82
CA THR A 24 7.76 6.80 11.63
C THR A 24 7.01 6.93 12.95
N ALA A 25 5.68 6.77 12.94
CA ALA A 25 4.88 6.79 14.15
C ALA A 25 5.23 5.62 15.08
N LEU A 26 5.44 4.42 14.52
CA LEU A 26 5.81 3.23 15.28
C LEU A 26 7.19 3.34 15.92
N ASP A 27 8.16 3.93 15.22
CA ASP A 27 9.48 4.21 15.78
C ASP A 27 9.40 5.18 16.96
N ARG A 28 8.57 6.23 16.85
CA ARG A 28 8.35 7.17 17.96
C ARG A 28 7.71 6.49 19.16
N VAL A 29 6.74 5.61 18.92
CA VAL A 29 6.10 4.80 19.97
C VAL A 29 7.14 3.87 20.60
N ALA A 30 7.94 3.15 19.80
CA ALA A 30 9.01 2.30 20.29
C ALA A 30 9.98 3.07 21.22
N ALA A 31 10.45 4.23 20.78
CA ALA A 31 11.36 5.10 21.53
C ALA A 31 10.73 5.63 22.83
N ALA A 32 9.47 6.07 22.78
CA ALA A 32 8.75 6.56 23.95
C ALA A 32 8.64 5.47 25.03
N GLY A 33 8.31 4.23 24.65
CA GLY A 33 8.23 3.15 25.63
C GLY A 33 9.59 2.61 26.08
N ALA A 34 10.66 2.76 25.29
CA ALA A 34 12.01 2.44 25.75
C ALA A 34 12.46 3.34 26.93
N GLY A 35 11.97 4.59 26.98
CA GLY A 35 12.25 5.51 28.10
C GLY A 35 11.25 5.46 29.25
N ALA A 36 10.12 4.76 29.08
CA ALA A 36 9.03 4.74 30.07
C ALA A 36 8.94 3.45 30.90
N TRP A 37 9.55 2.36 30.43
CA TRP A 37 9.41 1.03 31.03
C TRP A 37 10.77 0.39 31.25
N ASP A 38 10.89 -0.37 32.34
CA ASP A 38 12.08 -1.15 32.68
C ASP A 38 11.83 -2.67 32.68
N GLY A 39 12.92 -3.42 32.53
CA GLY A 39 12.94 -4.88 32.70
C GLY A 39 11.91 -5.62 31.85
N ARG A 40 11.10 -6.47 32.49
CA ARG A 40 10.13 -7.33 31.80
C ARG A 40 9.02 -6.53 31.08
N ALA A 41 8.64 -5.37 31.59
CA ALA A 41 7.65 -4.51 30.96
C ALA A 41 8.20 -3.90 29.65
N ALA A 42 9.47 -3.47 29.66
CA ALA A 42 10.16 -2.99 28.46
C ALA A 42 10.26 -4.08 27.38
N GLN A 43 10.56 -5.32 27.79
CA GLN A 43 10.62 -6.46 26.87
C GLN A 43 9.26 -6.77 26.24
N GLN A 44 8.19 -6.77 27.04
CA GLN A 44 6.83 -6.97 26.53
C GLN A 44 6.40 -5.84 25.60
N TRP A 45 6.70 -4.59 25.96
CA TRP A 45 6.47 -3.42 25.12
C TRP A 45 7.16 -3.56 23.76
N ALA A 46 8.47 -3.81 23.76
CA ALA A 46 9.24 -4.00 22.53
C ALA A 46 8.70 -5.16 21.69
N GLY A 47 8.25 -6.25 22.31
CA GLY A 47 7.59 -7.36 21.63
C GLY A 47 6.30 -6.93 20.92
N ARG A 48 5.43 -6.19 21.60
CA ARG A 48 4.17 -5.68 21.03
C ARG A 48 4.42 -4.71 19.88
N VAL A 49 5.36 -3.78 20.02
CA VAL A 49 5.66 -2.81 18.96
C VAL A 49 6.26 -3.49 17.73
N ARG A 50 7.16 -4.48 17.92
CA ARG A 50 7.67 -5.29 16.80
C ARG A 50 6.56 -6.06 16.09
N HIS A 51 5.64 -6.67 16.84
CA HIS A 51 4.52 -7.38 16.26
C HIS A 51 3.62 -6.44 15.44
N LEU A 52 3.24 -5.29 16.01
CA LEU A 52 2.42 -4.30 15.32
C LEU A 52 3.10 -3.77 14.05
N THR A 53 4.41 -3.59 14.09
CA THR A 53 5.22 -3.16 12.93
C THR A 53 5.17 -4.19 11.81
N ALA A 54 5.27 -5.49 12.15
CA ALA A 54 5.18 -6.56 11.18
C ALA A 54 3.79 -6.64 10.54
N GLU A 55 2.72 -6.52 11.35
CA GLU A 55 1.34 -6.53 10.85
C GLU A 55 1.04 -5.34 9.93
N ALA A 56 1.44 -4.13 10.34
CA ALA A 56 1.28 -2.92 9.55
C ALA A 56 2.03 -3.03 8.21
N THR A 57 3.26 -3.54 8.22
CA THR A 57 4.05 -3.76 7.01
C THR A 57 3.36 -4.76 6.08
N ALA A 58 2.91 -5.91 6.61
CA ALA A 58 2.23 -6.92 5.81
C ALA A 58 0.92 -6.41 5.19
N LEU A 59 0.15 -5.60 5.91
CA LEU A 59 -1.08 -4.98 5.40
C LEU A 59 -0.76 -3.99 4.28
N LEU A 60 0.22 -3.10 4.48
CA LEU A 60 0.60 -2.09 3.50
C LEU A 60 1.19 -2.71 2.23
N ASP A 61 1.99 -3.77 2.35
CA ASP A 61 2.51 -4.51 1.21
C ASP A 61 1.38 -5.16 0.41
N ARG A 62 0.35 -5.72 1.07
CA ARG A 62 -0.87 -6.20 0.38
C ARG A 62 -1.61 -5.07 -0.32
N CYS A 63 -1.74 -3.90 0.31
CA CYS A 63 -2.38 -2.74 -0.32
C CYS A 63 -1.61 -2.30 -1.58
N LEU A 64 -0.27 -2.28 -1.54
CA LEU A 64 0.56 -1.98 -2.70
C LEU A 64 0.35 -3.00 -3.83
N LEU A 65 0.36 -4.29 -3.51
CA LEU A 65 0.10 -5.35 -4.49
C LEU A 65 -1.28 -5.20 -5.15
N VAL A 66 -2.32 -4.85 -4.39
CA VAL A 66 -3.66 -4.59 -4.94
C VAL A 66 -3.64 -3.36 -5.86
N CYS A 67 -2.94 -2.29 -5.50
CA CYS A 67 -2.78 -1.12 -6.37
C CYS A 67 -2.03 -1.47 -7.66
N GLU A 68 -0.98 -2.28 -7.58
CA GLU A 68 -0.20 -2.74 -8.75
C GLU A 68 -1.03 -3.65 -9.66
N GLN A 69 -1.79 -4.60 -9.09
CA GLN A 69 -2.69 -5.47 -9.85
C GLN A 69 -3.79 -4.68 -10.56
N ALA A 70 -4.37 -3.68 -9.90
CA ALA A 70 -5.32 -2.76 -10.52
C ALA A 70 -4.68 -1.90 -11.63
N SER A 71 -3.35 -1.75 -11.61
CA SER A 71 -2.56 -1.05 -12.64
C SER A 71 -2.25 -1.92 -13.84
N SER A 72 -2.08 -3.21 -13.61
CA SER A 72 -1.77 -4.21 -14.63
C SER A 72 -3.00 -4.89 -15.24
N GLY A 73 -4.23 -4.53 -14.80
CA GLY A 73 -5.48 -5.07 -15.34
C GLY A 73 -5.67 -4.77 -16.84
N PRO A 74 -6.32 -5.66 -17.62
CA PRO A 74 -6.36 -5.55 -19.06
C PRO A 74 -7.02 -4.23 -19.45
N ALA A 75 -6.32 -3.41 -20.24
CA ALA A 75 -6.96 -2.45 -21.09
C ALA A 75 -7.96 -3.25 -21.96
N GLY A 76 -9.24 -3.23 -21.58
CA GLY A 76 -10.29 -3.87 -22.35
C GLY A 76 -10.16 -3.41 -23.81
N PRO A 77 -10.43 -4.28 -24.80
CA PRO A 77 -10.29 -3.90 -26.20
C PRO A 77 -11.09 -2.63 -26.41
N SER A 78 -10.38 -1.55 -26.75
CA SER A 78 -10.98 -0.28 -27.08
C SER A 78 -11.85 -0.52 -28.30
N THR A 79 -13.14 -0.75 -28.09
CA THR A 79 -14.15 -0.67 -29.12
C THR A 79 -14.26 0.81 -29.49
N ALA A 80 -13.30 1.26 -30.30
CA ALA A 80 -13.40 2.52 -31.00
C ALA A 80 -14.74 2.50 -31.74
N PRO A 81 -15.66 3.44 -31.48
CA PRO A 81 -16.91 3.54 -32.21
C PRO A 81 -16.56 4.01 -33.63
N GLY A 82 -16.38 3.06 -34.55
CA GLY A 82 -16.05 3.39 -35.94
C GLY A 82 -15.34 2.31 -36.75
N ALA A 83 -14.98 1.14 -36.20
CA ALA A 83 -14.40 0.07 -37.01
C ALA A 83 -15.51 -0.63 -37.83
N PRO A 84 -15.49 -0.58 -39.17
CA PRO A 84 -16.47 -1.29 -39.98
C PRO A 84 -16.29 -2.81 -39.80
N PRO A 85 -17.39 -3.60 -39.82
CA PRO A 85 -17.29 -5.04 -39.71
C PRO A 85 -16.48 -5.57 -40.90
N ARG A 86 -15.40 -6.30 -40.62
CA ARG A 86 -14.67 -7.02 -41.65
C ARG A 86 -15.59 -8.10 -42.23
N ALA A 87 -15.89 -7.97 -43.51
CA ALA A 87 -16.52 -9.03 -44.29
C ALA A 87 -15.63 -10.27 -44.22
N ILE A 88 -16.19 -11.37 -43.72
CA ILE A 88 -15.60 -12.70 -43.81
C ILE A 88 -15.93 -13.18 -45.21
N GLY A 89 -14.90 -13.37 -46.03
CA GLY A 89 -14.96 -14.11 -47.30
C GLY A 89 -14.40 -15.51 -47.10
#